data_AF-A0A9E4I756-F1
#
_entry.id   AF-A0A9E4I756-F1
#
_cell.length_a   1.000
_cell.length_b   1.000
_cell.length_c   1.000
_cell.angle_alpha   90.00
_cell.angle_beta   90.00
_cell.angle_gamma   90.00
#
_symmetry.space_group_name_H-M   'P 1'
#
loop_
_entity.id
_entity.type
_entity.pdbx_description
1 polymer ?
#
loop_
_entity_poly.entity_id
_entity_poly.type
_entity_poly.pdbx_seq_one_letter_code
_entity_poly.pdbx_strand_id
1 'polypeptide(L)' 'MDNRKLSLVGVIGHPVGHSKSPIIHGYWLQHHDVKGHYIPIEVKRSDFANVIDIL' A
#
# COMPACT_ATOMS: atom_id res chain seq x y z
N MET A 1 -2.54 26.45 4.31
CA MET A 1 -1.85 25.44 5.15
C MET A 1 -2.09 24.08 4.50
N ASP A 2 -1.04 23.51 3.93
CA ASP A 2 -1.08 22.26 3.18
C ASP A 2 -1.32 21.08 4.13
N ASN A 3 -2.57 20.67 4.32
CA ASN A 3 -2.96 19.54 5.17
C ASN A 3 -2.78 18.19 4.45
N ARG A 4 -1.73 18.05 3.62
CA ARG A 4 -1.45 16.82 2.85
C ARG A 4 -0.91 15.75 3.79
N LYS A 5 -1.83 15.03 4.45
CA LYS A 5 -1.56 13.75 5.11
C LYS A 5 -0.85 12.84 4.10
N LEU A 6 0.36 12.41 4.40
CA LEU A 6 1.07 11.43 3.57
C LEU A 6 0.21 10.17 3.52
N SER A 7 -0.32 9.86 2.34
CA SER A 7 -1.23 8.73 2.18
C SER A 7 -0.42 7.45 1.98
N LEU A 8 -0.50 6.54 2.95
CA LEU A 8 0.03 5.18 2.80
C LEU A 8 -1.11 4.27 2.35
N VAL A 9 -0.92 3.63 1.20
CA VAL A 9 -1.88 2.69 0.62
C VAL A 9 -1.12 1.39 0.33
N GLY A 10 -1.81 0.26 0.22
CA GLY A 10 -1.13 -0.98 -0.09
C GLY A 10 -2.02 -2.09 -0.61
N VAL A 11 -1.36 -3.16 -1.06
CA VAL A 11 -1.98 -4.42 -1.46
C VAL A 11 -1.63 -5.49 -0.43
N ILE A 12 -2.64 -6.18 0.11
CA ILE A 12 -2.48 -7.25 1.09
C ILE A 12 -2.56 -8.61 0.39
N GLY A 13 -1.62 -9.52 0.68
CA GLY A 13 -1.66 -10.89 0.16
C GLY A 13 -0.53 -11.79 0.66
N HIS A 14 -0.58 -13.07 0.26
CA HIS A 14 0.46 -14.07 0.53
C HIS A 14 0.48 -15.13 -0.60
N PRO A 15 1.53 -15.23 -1.44
CA PRO A 15 2.69 -14.33 -1.53
C PRO A 15 2.33 -13.01 -2.24
N VAL A 16 2.68 -11.86 -1.68
CA VAL A 16 2.44 -10.55 -2.34
C VAL A 16 3.67 -10.02 -3.09
N GLY A 17 4.86 -10.57 -2.82
CA GLY A 17 6.13 -10.08 -3.37
C GLY A 17 6.25 -10.07 -4.90
N HIS A 18 5.41 -10.83 -5.62
CA HIS A 18 5.38 -10.84 -7.10
C HIS A 18 4.34 -9.89 -7.69
N SER A 19 3.57 -9.17 -6.86
CA SER A 19 2.56 -8.24 -7.32
C SER A 19 3.20 -7.05 -8.04
N LYS A 20 2.68 -6.72 -9.22
CA LYS A 20 3.08 -5.52 -9.98
C LYS A 20 2.34 -4.26 -9.51
N SER A 21 1.34 -4.39 -8.63
CA SER A 21 0.54 -3.26 -8.15
C SER A 21 1.40 -2.14 -7.52
N PRO A 22 2.43 -2.41 -6.68
CA PRO A 22 3.28 -1.34 -6.15
C PRO A 22 4.01 -0.54 -7.23
N ILE A 23 4.45 -1.19 -8.31
CA ILE A 23 5.13 -0.53 -9.43
C ILE A 23 4.13 0.35 -10.20
N ILE A 24 2.98 -0.22 -10.57
CA ILE A 24 1.95 0.47 -11.37
C ILE A 24 1.38 1.66 -10.61
N HIS A 25 0.94 1.47 -9.36
CA HIS A 25 0.36 2.54 -8.56
C HIS A 25 1.42 3.56 -8.12
N GLY A 26 2.65 3.12 -7.82
CA GLY A 26 3.77 4.02 -7.54
C GLY A 26 4.07 4.96 -8.71
N TYR A 27 4.05 4.45 -9.94
CA TYR A 27 4.20 5.26 -11.16
C TYR A 27 3.15 6.36 -11.24
N TRP A 28 1.86 6.03 -11.04
CA TRP A 28 0.79 7.03 -11.12
C TRP A 28 0.82 8.06 -10.00
N LEU A 29 1.21 7.65 -8.77
CA LEU A 29 1.42 8.59 -7.67
C LEU A 29 2.48 9.64 -8.03
N GLN A 30 3.61 9.19 -8.59
CA GLN A 30 4.68 10.06 -9.04
C GLN A 30 4.24 10.93 -10.23
N HIS A 31 3.58 10.35 -11.22
CA HIS A 31 3.16 11.04 -12.44
C HIS A 31 2.20 12.21 -12.17
N HIS A 32 1.35 12.08 -11.14
CA HIS A 32 0.35 13.08 -10.79
C HIS A 32 0.71 13.96 -9.58
N ASP A 33 1.97 13.92 -9.10
CA ASP A 33 2.44 14.63 -7.89
C ASP A 33 1.56 14.38 -6.65
N VAL A 34 1.04 13.16 -6.53
CA VAL A 34 0.24 12.73 -5.39
C VAL A 34 1.18 12.27 -4.28
N LYS A 35 1.24 13.03 -3.18
CA LYS A 35 2.05 12.69 -2.00
C LYS A 35 1.54 11.41 -1.32
N GLY A 36 2.22 10.30 -1.54
CA GLY A 36 1.90 9.03 -0.90
C GLY A 36 2.80 7.89 -1.34
N HIS A 37 2.60 6.73 -0.74
CA HIS A 37 3.30 5.49 -1.09
C HIS A 37 2.28 4.37 -1.28
N TYR A 38 2.54 3.49 -2.24
CA TYR A 38 1.79 2.25 -2.45
C TYR A 38 2.71 1.06 -2.17
N ILE A 39 2.43 0.28 -1.13
CA ILE A 39 3.33 -0.78 -0.65
C ILE A 39 2.70 -2.18 -0.73
N PRO A 40 3.49 -3.25 -0.97
CA PRO A 40 3.04 -4.61 -0.73
C PRO A 40 3.05 -4.91 0.78
N ILE A 41 1.99 -5.55 1.28
CA ILE A 41 1.87 -5.98 2.68
C ILE A 41 1.65 -7.49 2.70
N GLU A 42 2.68 -8.22 3.14
CA GLU A 42 2.66 -9.68 3.22
C GLU A 42 1.89 -10.13 4.46
N VAL A 43 0.72 -10.76 4.26
CA VAL A 43 -0.17 -11.16 5.36
C VAL A 43 -0.69 -12.56 5.10
N LYS A 44 -0.34 -13.50 6.00
CA LYS A 44 -0.89 -14.85 5.95
C LYS A 44 -2.36 -14.83 6.38
N ARG A 45 -3.12 -15.82 5.93
CA ARG A 45 -4.54 -15.96 6.28
C ARG A 45 -4.78 -16.00 7.80
N SER A 46 -3.87 -16.61 8.56
CA SER A 46 -3.95 -16.68 10.03
C SER A 46 -3.84 -15.32 10.71
N ASP A 47 -3.16 -14.37 10.07
CA ASP A 47 -2.77 -13.10 10.68
C ASP A 47 -3.67 -11.95 10.19
N PHE A 48 -4.55 -12.21 9.22
CA PHE A 48 -5.36 -11.19 8.54
C PHE A 48 -6.22 -10.35 9.48
N ALA A 49 -6.95 -10.99 10.40
CA ALA A 49 -7.81 -10.27 11.35
C ALA A 49 -6.99 -9.28 12.21
N ASN A 50 -5.90 -9.77 12.81
CA ASN A 50 -5.01 -8.96 13.64
C ASN A 50 -4.41 -7.79 12.86
N VAL A 51 -4.06 -7.98 11.59
CA VAL A 51 -3.50 -6.91 10.76
C VAL A 51 -4.54 -5.85 10.44
N ILE A 52 -5.77 -6.24 10.12
CA ILE A 52 -6.84 -5.27 9.80
C ILE A 52 -7.22 -4.44 11.03
N ASP A 53 -7.16 -5.00 12.23
CA ASP A 53 -7.47 -4.24 13.45
C ASP A 53 -6.43 -3.15 13.78
N ILE A 54 -5.22 -3.22 13.21
CA ILE A 54 -4.10 -2.30 13.48
C ILE A 54 -3.98 -1.19 12.41
N LEU A 55 -4.51 -1.42 11.20
CA LEU A 55 -4.43 -0.50 10.06
C LEU A 55 -5.50 0.61 10.12
#